data_AF-A0AA42PFY5-F1
#
_entry.id   AF-A0AA42PFY5-F1
#
_cell.length_a   1.000
_cell.length_b   1.000
_cell.length_c   1.000
_cell.angle_alpha   90.00
_cell.angle_beta   90.00
_cell.angle_gamma   90.00
#
_symmetry.space_group_name_H-M   'P 1'
#
loop_
_entity.id
_entity.type
_entity.pdbx_description
1 polymer ?
#
loop_
_entity_poly.entity_id
_entity_poly.type
_entity_poly.pdbx_seq_one_letter_code
_entity_poly.pdbx_strand_id
1 'polypeptide(L)'
;MRSLSTLLRLLALAAALSVAQPVCANPVVIVGPSLEDAFEDSDVVLRLKRLLGPEYLAFRRNFDESAVPVPLKDGGLLLDGWRLGFPSHHAAAVVVYPDGALHAAYYNAEDRAVRYFSTSGGRQHRALLIWAKRFDLPSDHSPSPHRSVEGNPRASALAVPTVEEQAAMRSVATAIWSAELASGWNMNTEVGRVLGEATKQIMDCSAAFGLGPKPVGWVPGWAYVANTSVQIVAYVTGASGHRVYRTCVIATASCQRSFIEFASGEF
;
A
#
# COMPACT_ATOMS: atom_id res chain seq x y z
N MET A 1 -27.90 49.10 3.37
CA MET A 1 -26.49 48.94 2.93
C MET A 1 -25.55 48.24 3.94
N ARG A 2 -26.02 47.77 5.12
CA ARG A 2 -25.17 47.08 6.12
C ARG A 2 -25.19 45.54 6.06
N SER A 3 -25.99 44.95 5.18
CA SER A 3 -26.20 43.49 5.11
C SER A 3 -25.25 42.77 4.14
N LEU A 4 -24.84 43.45 3.05
CA LEU A 4 -23.93 42.85 2.06
C LEU A 4 -22.47 42.72 2.57
N SER A 5 -22.02 43.63 3.44
CA SER A 5 -20.64 43.64 3.94
C SER A 5 -20.36 42.52 4.95
N THR A 6 -21.38 42.05 5.66
CA THR A 6 -21.28 40.92 6.61
C THR A 6 -21.27 39.58 5.88
N LEU A 7 -22.08 39.42 4.83
CA LEU A 7 -22.06 38.23 3.96
C LEU A 7 -20.73 38.08 3.23
N LEU A 8 -20.14 39.17 2.74
CA LEU A 8 -18.83 39.14 2.07
C LEU A 8 -17.68 38.76 3.03
N ARG A 9 -17.78 39.14 4.32
CA ARG A 9 -16.80 38.76 5.35
C ARG A 9 -16.95 37.30 5.81
N LEU A 10 -18.16 36.76 5.82
CA LEU A 10 -18.41 35.34 6.11
C LEU A 10 -17.91 34.43 4.97
N LEU A 11 -18.07 34.85 3.71
CA LEU A 11 -17.49 34.15 2.55
C LEU A 11 -15.95 34.23 2.53
N ALA A 12 -15.36 35.34 2.96
CA ALA A 12 -13.91 35.46 3.08
C ALA A 12 -13.31 34.65 4.24
N LEU A 13 -14.03 34.45 5.35
CA LEU A 13 -13.59 33.56 6.43
C LEU A 13 -13.76 32.07 6.09
N ALA A 14 -14.77 31.71 5.29
CA ALA A 14 -14.94 30.33 4.81
C ALA A 14 -13.83 29.91 3.82
N ALA A 15 -13.26 30.85 3.08
CA ALA A 15 -12.11 30.60 2.18
C ALA A 15 -10.78 30.39 2.94
N ALA A 16 -10.65 30.85 4.18
CA ALA A 16 -9.45 30.69 5.00
C ALA A 16 -9.48 29.44 5.92
N LEU A 17 -10.60 28.70 5.93
CA LEU A 17 -10.78 27.44 6.67
C LEU A 17 -10.96 26.24 5.72
N SER A 18 -10.38 26.29 4.52
CA SER A 18 -9.94 25.07 3.85
C SER A 18 -8.78 24.48 4.65
N VAL A 19 -9.12 23.87 5.78
CA VAL A 19 -8.28 22.84 6.37
C VAL A 19 -8.22 21.78 5.27
N ALA A 20 -7.12 21.76 4.53
CA ALA A 20 -6.74 20.68 3.65
C ALA A 20 -6.80 19.40 4.49
N GLN A 21 -7.94 18.72 4.41
CA GLN A 21 -8.06 17.36 4.90
C GLN A 21 -7.11 16.54 4.04
N PRO A 22 -6.33 15.60 4.61
CA PRO A 22 -5.78 14.54 3.79
C PRO A 22 -6.87 13.56 3.43
N VAL A 23 -7.70 14.00 2.50
CA VAL A 23 -8.00 13.13 1.39
C VAL A 23 -6.67 12.95 0.65
N CYS A 24 -6.42 11.79 0.07
CA CYS A 24 -5.31 11.53 -0.83
C CYS A 24 -5.41 12.44 -2.08
N ALA A 25 -5.38 13.76 -1.90
CA ALA A 25 -5.48 14.79 -2.90
C ALA A 25 -4.05 15.16 -3.26
N ASN A 26 -3.62 14.48 -4.33
CA ASN A 26 -2.30 14.44 -4.94
C ASN A 26 -1.23 13.73 -4.11
N PRO A 27 -1.36 12.41 -3.91
CA PRO A 27 -0.16 11.62 -3.89
C PRO A 27 0.47 11.77 -5.29
N VAL A 28 1.78 11.99 -5.36
CA VAL A 28 2.51 11.31 -6.44
C VAL A 28 2.43 9.83 -6.06
N VAL A 29 1.26 9.22 -6.25
CA VAL A 29 1.19 7.80 -6.52
C VAL A 29 1.92 7.74 -7.84
N ILE A 30 2.94 6.90 -7.95
CA ILE A 30 3.24 6.36 -9.26
C ILE A 30 1.98 5.59 -9.62
N VAL A 31 1.01 6.26 -10.27
CA VAL A 31 -0.20 5.63 -10.79
C VAL A 31 0.32 4.49 -11.63
N GLY A 32 0.12 3.27 -11.14
CA GLY A 32 0.40 2.09 -11.92
C GLY A 32 -0.41 2.16 -13.21
N PRO A 33 0.02 1.44 -14.25
CA PRO A 33 -0.75 1.39 -15.49
C PRO A 33 -2.21 1.00 -15.20
N SER A 34 -3.16 1.49 -16.00
CA SER A 34 -4.54 1.00 -15.90
C SER A 34 -4.57 -0.53 -16.04
N LEU A 35 -5.66 -1.20 -15.64
CA LEU A 35 -5.73 -2.66 -15.78
C LEU A 35 -5.41 -3.11 -17.22
N GLU A 36 -5.86 -2.35 -18.22
CA GLU A 36 -5.57 -2.59 -19.64
C GLU A 36 -4.10 -2.36 -19.96
N ASP A 37 -3.53 -1.24 -19.53
CA ASP A 37 -2.13 -0.89 -19.82
C ASP A 37 -1.17 -1.84 -19.08
N ALA A 38 -1.53 -2.34 -17.90
CA ALA A 38 -0.72 -3.24 -17.08
C ALA A 38 -0.51 -4.60 -17.76
N PHE A 39 -1.41 -4.92 -18.69
CA PHE A 39 -1.49 -6.18 -19.39
C PHE A 39 -1.62 -5.95 -20.90
N GLU A 40 -1.11 -4.82 -21.39
CA GLU A 40 -1.01 -4.52 -22.81
C GLU A 40 -0.27 -5.67 -23.52
N ASP A 41 -0.70 -5.99 -24.74
CA ASP A 41 -0.20 -7.13 -25.53
C ASP A 41 -0.41 -8.54 -24.95
N SER A 42 -1.23 -8.69 -23.90
CA SER A 42 -1.59 -10.01 -23.33
C SER A 42 -3.07 -10.33 -23.46
N ASP A 43 -3.44 -11.61 -23.32
CA ASP A 43 -4.84 -12.05 -23.30
C ASP A 43 -5.47 -11.99 -21.89
N VAL A 44 -4.78 -11.42 -20.90
CA VAL A 44 -5.18 -11.40 -19.49
C VAL A 44 -6.55 -10.74 -19.31
N VAL A 45 -6.81 -9.59 -19.94
CA VAL A 45 -8.10 -8.90 -19.85
C VAL A 45 -9.23 -9.77 -20.43
N LEU A 46 -8.98 -10.46 -21.55
CA LEU A 46 -9.95 -11.38 -22.14
C LEU A 46 -10.21 -12.58 -21.22
N ARG A 47 -9.16 -13.12 -20.58
CA ARG A 47 -9.28 -14.21 -19.62
C ARG A 47 -9.99 -13.78 -18.34
N LEU A 48 -9.79 -12.56 -17.86
CA LEU A 48 -10.54 -11.97 -16.75
C LEU A 48 -12.01 -11.83 -17.09
N LYS A 49 -12.37 -11.33 -18.28
CA LYS A 49 -13.76 -11.27 -18.74
C LYS A 49 -14.43 -12.66 -18.72
N ARG A 50 -13.71 -13.70 -19.17
CA ARG A 50 -14.18 -15.09 -19.14
C ARG A 50 -14.33 -15.63 -17.71
N LEU A 51 -13.35 -15.37 -16.85
CA LEU A 51 -13.33 -15.87 -15.47
C LEU A 51 -14.41 -15.22 -14.60
N LEU A 52 -14.58 -13.90 -14.70
CA LEU A 52 -15.51 -13.14 -13.86
C LEU A 52 -16.94 -13.11 -14.43
N GLY A 53 -17.10 -13.28 -15.75
CA GLY A 53 -18.40 -13.26 -16.39
C GLY A 53 -19.19 -11.98 -16.05
N PRO A 54 -20.41 -12.08 -15.51
CA PRO A 54 -21.22 -10.92 -15.11
C PRO A 54 -20.53 -9.98 -14.11
N GLU A 55 -19.62 -10.50 -13.29
CA GLU A 55 -18.94 -9.75 -12.23
C GLU A 55 -17.79 -8.89 -12.75
N TYR A 56 -17.41 -9.06 -14.02
CA TYR A 56 -16.28 -8.34 -14.62
C TYR A 56 -16.46 -6.83 -14.53
N LEU A 57 -17.66 -6.30 -14.78
CA LEU A 57 -17.90 -4.86 -14.75
C LEU A 57 -17.77 -4.28 -13.34
N ALA A 58 -18.21 -5.01 -12.31
CA ALA A 58 -18.07 -4.58 -10.92
C ALA A 58 -16.60 -4.57 -10.50
N PHE A 59 -15.85 -5.60 -10.88
CA PHE A 59 -14.40 -5.70 -10.68
C PHE A 59 -13.63 -4.58 -11.40
N ARG A 60 -13.86 -4.38 -12.70
CA ARG A 60 -13.12 -3.41 -13.52
C ARG A 60 -13.32 -1.97 -13.05
N ARG A 61 -14.51 -1.63 -12.53
CA ARG A 61 -14.79 -0.32 -11.94
C ARG A 61 -13.91 -0.01 -10.73
N ASN A 62 -13.21 -0.99 -10.18
CA ASN A 62 -12.30 -0.78 -9.05
C ASN A 62 -10.84 -0.63 -9.52
N PHE A 63 -10.60 -0.32 -10.79
CA PHE A 63 -9.29 -0.01 -11.37
C PHE A 63 -9.32 1.38 -12.05
N ASP A 64 -9.76 2.40 -11.33
CA ASP A 64 -9.56 3.79 -11.78
C ASP A 64 -8.09 4.18 -11.56
N GLU A 65 -7.51 3.70 -10.47
CA GLU A 65 -6.08 3.74 -10.17
C GLU A 65 -5.58 2.33 -9.83
N SER A 66 -4.28 2.12 -9.99
CA SER A 66 -3.61 0.87 -9.62
C SER A 66 -2.24 1.13 -9.01
N ALA A 67 -1.74 0.14 -8.28
CA ALA A 67 -0.36 0.07 -7.84
C ALA A 67 0.54 -0.44 -8.96
N VAL A 68 1.85 -0.17 -8.85
CA VAL A 68 2.85 -0.86 -9.67
C VAL A 68 2.74 -2.38 -9.44
N PRO A 69 2.69 -3.21 -10.50
CA PRO A 69 2.62 -4.65 -10.36
C PRO A 69 3.73 -5.21 -9.45
N VAL A 70 3.35 -6.07 -8.52
CA VAL A 70 4.25 -6.67 -7.53
C VAL A 70 4.52 -8.13 -7.90
N PRO A 71 5.77 -8.52 -8.20
CA PRO A 71 6.12 -9.92 -8.36
C PRO A 71 6.02 -10.65 -7.02
N LEU A 72 5.34 -11.79 -7.02
CA LEU A 72 5.21 -12.70 -5.90
C LEU A 72 6.31 -13.76 -5.96
N LYS A 73 6.69 -14.31 -4.80
CA LYS A 73 7.77 -15.30 -4.68
C LYS A 73 7.46 -16.63 -5.36
N ASP A 74 6.17 -16.95 -5.53
CA ASP A 74 5.69 -18.13 -6.25
C ASP A 74 5.62 -17.93 -7.77
N GLY A 75 6.09 -16.78 -8.28
CA GLY A 75 6.12 -16.47 -9.71
C GLY A 75 4.87 -15.77 -10.25
N GLY A 76 3.88 -15.47 -9.40
CA GLY A 76 2.73 -14.68 -9.77
C GLY A 76 3.04 -13.18 -9.86
N LEU A 77 2.25 -12.44 -10.65
CA LEU A 77 2.28 -10.98 -10.69
C LEU A 77 0.97 -10.43 -10.12
N LEU A 78 1.06 -9.71 -9.00
CA LEU A 78 -0.09 -9.07 -8.34
C LEU A 78 -0.26 -7.63 -8.83
N LEU A 79 -1.46 -7.30 -9.28
CA LEU A 79 -1.90 -5.93 -9.50
C LEU A 79 -3.04 -5.61 -8.53
N ASP A 80 -2.89 -4.56 -7.73
CA ASP A 80 -3.92 -4.03 -6.83
C ASP A 80 -4.45 -2.71 -7.40
N GLY A 81 -5.76 -2.53 -7.39
CA GLY A 81 -6.45 -1.36 -7.91
C GLY A 81 -7.57 -0.89 -7.01
N TRP A 82 -7.92 0.39 -7.16
CA TRP A 82 -9.03 1.00 -6.45
C TRP A 82 -9.78 2.04 -7.28
N ARG A 83 -10.94 2.46 -6.76
CA ARG A 83 -11.62 3.66 -7.26
C ARG A 83 -10.95 4.92 -6.78
N LEU A 84 -10.82 5.89 -7.67
CA LEU A 84 -10.23 7.19 -7.39
C LEU A 84 -10.91 7.83 -6.17
N GLY A 85 -10.13 8.15 -5.15
CA GLY A 85 -10.62 8.75 -3.90
C GLY A 85 -11.23 7.77 -2.88
N PHE A 86 -11.37 6.48 -3.20
CA PHE A 86 -12.05 5.49 -2.34
C PHE A 86 -11.28 4.15 -2.15
N PRO A 87 -9.97 4.16 -1.85
CA PRO A 87 -9.15 2.94 -1.78
C PRO A 87 -9.58 1.90 -0.74
N SER A 88 -10.23 2.34 0.34
CA SER A 88 -10.74 1.45 1.41
C SER A 88 -12.17 0.97 1.18
N HIS A 89 -12.89 1.53 0.20
CA HIS A 89 -14.32 1.24 -0.03
C HIS A 89 -14.56 0.44 -1.31
N HIS A 90 -13.73 0.67 -2.33
CA HIS A 90 -13.86 -0.01 -3.61
C HIS A 90 -12.49 -0.38 -4.14
N ALA A 91 -12.24 -1.67 -4.19
CA ALA A 91 -10.94 -2.13 -4.64
C ALA A 91 -11.00 -3.51 -5.28
N ALA A 92 -10.01 -3.81 -6.09
CA ALA A 92 -9.86 -5.09 -6.74
C ALA A 92 -8.39 -5.48 -6.86
N ALA A 93 -8.13 -6.78 -6.94
CA ALA A 93 -6.80 -7.30 -7.17
C ALA A 93 -6.84 -8.49 -8.13
N VAL A 94 -5.78 -8.63 -8.91
CA VAL A 94 -5.55 -9.77 -9.80
C VAL A 94 -4.15 -10.32 -9.60
N VAL A 95 -4.04 -11.64 -9.55
CA VAL A 95 -2.77 -12.37 -9.65
C VAL A 95 -2.75 -13.15 -10.95
N VAL A 96 -1.72 -12.92 -11.76
CA VAL A 96 -1.50 -13.57 -13.05
C VAL A 96 -0.24 -14.41 -12.99
N TYR A 97 -0.29 -15.63 -13.49
CA TYR A 97 0.89 -16.49 -13.65
C TYR A 97 1.25 -16.69 -15.12
N PRO A 98 2.54 -16.95 -15.44
CA PRO A 98 2.99 -17.24 -16.79
C PRO A 98 2.34 -18.47 -17.43
N ASP A 99 1.91 -19.43 -16.63
CA ASP A 99 1.22 -20.66 -17.08
C ASP A 99 -0.25 -20.42 -17.46
N GLY A 100 -0.75 -19.19 -17.32
CA GLY A 100 -2.15 -18.88 -17.56
C GLY A 100 -3.07 -19.30 -16.41
N ALA A 101 -2.59 -19.45 -15.19
CA ALA A 101 -3.45 -19.36 -14.00
C ALA A 101 -3.83 -17.89 -13.73
N LEU A 102 -5.06 -17.67 -13.26
CA LEU A 102 -5.57 -16.36 -12.86
C LEU A 102 -6.36 -16.48 -11.57
N HIS A 103 -6.14 -15.50 -10.70
CA HIS A 103 -6.92 -15.30 -9.50
C HIS A 103 -7.31 -13.83 -9.42
N ALA A 104 -8.56 -13.55 -9.10
CA ALA A 104 -9.06 -12.19 -8.96
C ALA A 104 -9.92 -12.06 -7.71
N ALA A 105 -9.91 -10.88 -7.11
CA ALA A 105 -10.84 -10.54 -6.04
C ALA A 105 -11.28 -9.09 -6.16
N TYR A 106 -12.48 -8.78 -5.67
CA TYR A 106 -12.89 -7.39 -5.45
C TYR A 106 -13.73 -7.25 -4.19
N TYR A 107 -13.73 -6.02 -3.67
CA TYR A 107 -14.50 -5.59 -2.51
C TYR A 107 -15.23 -4.30 -2.86
N ASN A 108 -16.51 -4.26 -2.49
CA ASN A 108 -17.33 -3.05 -2.50
C ASN A 108 -17.96 -2.90 -1.11
N ALA A 109 -17.85 -1.70 -0.55
CA ALA A 109 -18.35 -1.41 0.80
C ALA A 109 -19.86 -1.62 0.94
N GLU A 110 -20.63 -1.49 -0.14
CA GLU A 110 -22.08 -1.75 -0.16
C GLU A 110 -22.39 -3.22 0.16
N ASP A 111 -21.57 -4.13 -0.35
CA ASP A 111 -21.78 -5.58 -0.22
C ASP A 111 -21.17 -6.12 1.08
N ARG A 112 -20.26 -5.36 1.71
CA ARG A 112 -19.47 -5.76 2.90
C ARG A 112 -18.89 -7.17 2.81
N ALA A 113 -18.48 -7.57 1.60
CA ALA A 113 -17.93 -8.89 1.33
C ALA A 113 -16.89 -8.82 0.22
N VAL A 114 -15.86 -9.66 0.34
CA VAL A 114 -14.88 -9.87 -0.73
C VAL A 114 -15.33 -11.04 -1.59
N ARG A 115 -15.34 -10.83 -2.90
CA ARG A 115 -15.68 -11.86 -3.89
C ARG A 115 -14.42 -12.34 -4.57
N TYR A 116 -14.23 -13.66 -4.61
CA TYR A 116 -13.02 -14.30 -5.13
C TYR A 116 -13.32 -15.15 -6.36
N PHE A 117 -12.41 -15.13 -7.33
CA PHE A 117 -12.50 -15.83 -8.59
C PHE A 117 -11.16 -16.51 -8.89
N SER A 118 -11.18 -17.71 -9.43
CA SER A 118 -9.97 -18.45 -9.80
C SER A 118 -10.21 -19.42 -10.93
N THR A 119 -9.23 -19.56 -11.83
CA THR A 119 -9.25 -20.57 -12.90
C THR A 119 -9.07 -22.00 -12.38
N SER A 120 -8.49 -22.21 -11.20
CA SER A 120 -8.13 -23.53 -10.69
C SER A 120 -9.13 -24.13 -9.70
N GLY A 121 -10.37 -23.61 -9.65
CA GLY A 121 -11.50 -24.21 -8.93
C GLY A 121 -11.23 -24.65 -7.49
N GLY A 122 -11.39 -23.76 -6.52
CA GLY A 122 -11.64 -24.17 -5.12
C GLY A 122 -10.61 -23.75 -4.06
N ARG A 123 -9.51 -23.08 -4.41
CA ARG A 123 -8.62 -22.48 -3.40
C ARG A 123 -8.46 -20.97 -3.63
N GLN A 124 -8.84 -20.19 -2.63
CA GLN A 124 -8.59 -18.74 -2.62
C GLN A 124 -7.08 -18.49 -2.63
N HIS A 125 -6.64 -17.57 -3.49
CA HIS A 125 -5.23 -17.25 -3.61
C HIS A 125 -4.73 -16.55 -2.36
N ARG A 126 -3.60 -17.00 -1.80
CA ARG A 126 -3.09 -16.48 -0.51
C ARG A 126 -2.82 -14.98 -0.55
N ALA A 127 -2.27 -14.46 -1.65
CA ALA A 127 -2.07 -13.02 -1.80
C ALA A 127 -3.38 -12.23 -1.76
N LEU A 128 -4.48 -12.77 -2.32
CA LEU A 128 -5.80 -12.13 -2.30
C LEU A 128 -6.45 -12.19 -0.92
N LEU A 129 -6.17 -13.24 -0.15
CA LEU A 129 -6.59 -13.32 1.26
C LEU A 129 -5.91 -12.26 2.13
N ILE A 130 -4.62 -12.02 1.90
CA ILE A 130 -3.87 -10.99 2.62
C ILE A 130 -4.36 -9.61 2.20
N TRP A 131 -4.49 -9.38 0.90
CA TRP A 131 -5.08 -8.17 0.32
C TRP A 131 -6.44 -7.82 0.95
N ALA A 132 -7.29 -8.82 1.17
CA ALA A 132 -8.62 -8.64 1.76
C ALA A 132 -8.61 -8.21 3.24
N LYS A 133 -7.53 -8.43 3.99
CA LYS A 133 -7.45 -8.06 5.42
C LYS A 133 -7.55 -6.56 5.67
N ARG A 134 -7.37 -5.73 4.64
CA ARG A 134 -7.50 -4.27 4.75
C ARG A 134 -8.94 -3.79 4.93
N PHE A 135 -9.92 -4.65 4.68
CA PHE A 135 -11.33 -4.33 4.86
C PHE A 135 -11.80 -4.84 6.22
N ASP A 136 -12.47 -3.98 6.98
CA ASP A 136 -13.01 -4.29 8.31
C ASP A 136 -14.26 -5.20 8.18
N LEU A 137 -14.01 -6.44 7.75
CA LEU A 137 -15.02 -7.45 7.49
C LEU A 137 -15.33 -8.24 8.77
N PRO A 138 -16.61 -8.58 9.03
CA PRO A 138 -16.96 -9.53 10.06
C PRO A 138 -16.16 -10.82 9.82
N SER A 139 -15.41 -11.24 10.84
CA SER A 139 -14.52 -12.40 10.73
C SER A 139 -15.32 -13.69 10.67
N ASP A 140 -15.70 -14.14 9.47
CA ASP A 140 -16.10 -15.52 9.26
C ASP A 140 -14.92 -16.33 8.69
N HIS A 141 -14.34 -17.11 9.61
CA HIS A 141 -13.45 -18.25 9.37
C HIS A 141 -11.99 -17.93 8.98
N SER A 142 -11.18 -17.78 10.02
CA SER A 142 -9.71 -17.82 9.95
C SER A 142 -9.22 -19.27 9.98
N PRO A 143 -8.40 -19.75 9.02
CA PRO A 143 -7.58 -20.93 9.25
C PRO A 143 -6.30 -20.50 9.99
N SER A 144 -6.10 -21.08 11.18
CA SER A 144 -4.95 -20.85 12.07
C SER A 144 -3.58 -21.09 11.40
N PRO A 145 -2.51 -20.47 11.93
CA PRO A 145 -1.15 -20.62 11.44
C PRO A 145 -0.52 -21.91 11.99
N HIS A 146 0.39 -22.49 11.22
CA HIS A 146 1.61 -23.22 11.61
C HIS A 146 1.90 -24.36 10.62
N ARG A 147 2.96 -24.19 9.83
CA ARG A 147 3.99 -25.23 9.65
C ARG A 147 5.24 -24.60 9.05
N SER A 148 6.29 -24.50 9.86
CA SER A 148 7.66 -24.31 9.40
C SER A 148 8.07 -25.54 8.59
N VAL A 149 8.60 -25.35 7.39
CA VAL A 149 9.33 -26.39 6.66
C VAL A 149 10.63 -25.77 6.15
N GLU A 150 11.73 -26.25 6.72
CA GLU A 150 13.09 -26.13 6.20
C GLU A 150 13.19 -26.81 4.82
N GLY A 151 13.91 -26.20 3.86
CA GLY A 151 14.18 -26.85 2.58
C GLY A 151 14.91 -26.05 1.49
N ASN A 152 16.23 -25.86 1.70
CA ASN A 152 17.33 -25.88 0.70
C ASN A 152 17.58 -24.68 -0.26
N PRO A 153 18.84 -24.28 -0.50
CA PRO A 153 19.21 -22.98 -1.03
C PRO A 153 19.53 -23.01 -2.53
N ARG A 154 18.87 -22.14 -3.29
CA ARG A 154 19.52 -21.41 -4.40
C ARG A 154 18.64 -20.25 -4.83
N ALA A 155 18.91 -19.08 -4.24
CA ALA A 155 18.52 -17.81 -4.82
C ALA A 155 19.66 -16.82 -4.55
N SER A 156 20.03 -16.10 -5.59
CA SER A 156 21.18 -15.22 -5.72
C SER A 156 21.42 -14.32 -4.50
N ALA A 157 22.71 -14.12 -4.17
CA ALA A 157 23.17 -13.30 -3.06
C ALA A 157 22.75 -11.81 -3.20
N LEU A 158 21.56 -11.47 -2.72
CA LEU A 158 21.25 -10.15 -2.19
C LEU A 158 21.66 -10.18 -0.71
N ALA A 159 22.53 -9.27 -0.28
CA ALA A 159 23.00 -9.21 1.10
C ALA A 159 21.80 -9.18 2.05
N VAL A 160 21.69 -10.21 2.89
CA VAL A 160 20.67 -10.27 3.94
C VAL A 160 21.03 -9.18 4.97
N PRO A 161 20.09 -8.28 5.33
CA PRO A 161 20.35 -7.25 6.33
C PRO A 161 20.78 -7.88 7.65
N THR A 162 21.84 -7.36 8.24
CA THR A 162 22.33 -7.77 9.56
C THR A 162 21.29 -7.47 10.64
N VAL A 163 21.42 -8.10 11.82
CA VAL A 163 20.49 -7.87 12.94
C VAL A 163 20.40 -6.38 13.32
N GLU A 164 21.51 -5.66 13.24
CA GLU A 164 21.58 -4.22 13.50
C GLU A 164 20.81 -3.41 12.46
N GLU A 165 20.98 -3.72 11.17
CA GLU A 165 20.25 -3.08 10.08
C GLU A 165 18.75 -3.40 10.13
N GLN A 166 18.39 -4.63 10.50
CA GLN A 166 16.99 -5.02 10.75
C GLN A 166 16.38 -4.26 11.92
N ALA A 167 17.12 -4.04 13.00
CA ALA A 167 16.68 -3.23 14.13
C ALA A 167 16.48 -1.76 13.71
N ALA A 168 17.42 -1.20 12.93
CA ALA A 168 17.33 0.15 12.38
C ALA A 168 16.08 0.32 11.49
N MET A 169 15.82 -0.61 10.57
CA MET A 169 14.60 -0.61 9.76
C MET A 169 13.33 -0.74 10.62
N ARG A 170 13.36 -1.55 11.68
CA ARG A 170 12.23 -1.69 12.61
C ARG A 170 11.94 -0.41 13.39
N SER A 171 12.94 0.39 13.72
CA SER A 171 12.74 1.72 14.30
C SER A 171 12.01 2.66 13.35
N VAL A 172 12.35 2.64 12.05
CA VAL A 172 11.64 3.42 11.02
C VAL A 172 10.20 2.93 10.88
N ALA A 173 9.99 1.62 10.78
CA ALA A 173 8.65 1.01 10.72
C ALA A 173 7.78 1.39 11.92
N THR A 174 8.38 1.42 13.11
CA THR A 174 7.72 1.83 14.36
C THR A 174 7.29 3.29 14.31
N ALA A 175 8.12 4.18 13.75
CA ALA A 175 7.80 5.60 13.64
C ALA A 175 6.64 5.87 12.66
N ILE A 176 6.49 5.06 11.61
CA ILE A 176 5.45 5.24 10.59
C ILE A 176 4.11 4.57 10.99
N TRP A 177 4.14 3.33 11.52
CA TRP A 177 2.91 2.55 11.79
C TRP A 177 2.61 2.32 13.27
N SER A 178 3.64 2.04 14.08
CA SER A 178 3.64 1.76 15.54
C SER A 178 4.54 0.55 15.84
N ALA A 179 4.96 0.43 17.10
CA ALA A 179 5.79 -0.68 17.57
C ALA A 179 5.07 -2.02 17.50
N GLU A 180 3.78 -2.04 17.85
CA GLU A 180 2.94 -3.25 17.82
C GLU A 180 2.95 -3.86 16.41
N LEU A 181 2.67 -3.03 15.41
CA LEU A 181 2.63 -3.47 14.02
C LEU A 181 4.02 -3.84 13.49
N ALA A 182 5.04 -3.05 13.80
CA ALA A 182 6.40 -3.28 13.33
C ALA A 182 7.07 -4.53 13.93
N SER A 183 6.63 -4.95 15.12
CA SER A 183 7.16 -6.14 15.80
C SER A 183 6.87 -7.44 15.04
N GLY A 184 5.74 -7.50 14.34
CA GLY A 184 5.31 -8.67 13.57
C GLY A 184 5.98 -8.81 12.20
N TRP A 185 6.81 -7.86 11.80
CA TRP A 185 7.41 -7.85 10.46
C TRP A 185 8.83 -8.42 10.40
N ASN A 186 9.05 -9.27 9.39
CA ASN A 186 10.36 -9.75 8.98
C ASN A 186 11.07 -8.65 8.19
N MET A 187 12.09 -8.02 8.80
CA MET A 187 12.82 -6.88 8.25
C MET A 187 13.81 -7.30 7.15
N ASN A 188 13.29 -7.93 6.10
CA ASN A 188 14.07 -8.34 4.94
C ASN A 188 14.30 -7.15 3.97
N THR A 189 14.99 -7.43 2.87
CA THR A 189 15.32 -6.43 1.85
C THR A 189 14.09 -5.78 1.21
N GLU A 190 12.99 -6.53 1.06
CA GLU A 190 11.74 -5.99 0.50
C GLU A 190 11.02 -5.08 1.49
N VAL A 191 11.03 -5.42 2.78
CA VAL A 191 10.48 -4.53 3.82
C VAL A 191 11.25 -3.22 3.83
N GLY A 192 12.58 -3.29 3.77
CA GLY A 192 13.41 -2.09 3.64
C GLY A 192 13.11 -1.26 2.40
N ARG A 193 12.79 -1.89 1.26
CA ARG A 193 12.35 -1.17 0.05
C ARG A 193 11.04 -0.42 0.28
N VAL A 194 10.03 -1.06 0.88
CA VAL A 194 8.74 -0.41 1.20
C VAL A 194 8.92 0.72 2.21
N LEU A 195 9.78 0.53 3.22
CA LEU A 195 10.12 1.60 4.17
C LEU A 195 10.76 2.80 3.49
N GLY A 196 11.62 2.58 2.49
CA GLY A 196 12.25 3.64 1.70
C GLY A 196 11.25 4.43 0.86
N GLU A 197 10.29 3.74 0.25
CA GLU A 197 9.21 4.35 -0.52
C GLU A 197 8.25 5.14 0.38
N ALA A 198 7.84 4.57 1.52
CA ALA A 198 7.03 5.28 2.51
C ALA A 198 7.74 6.53 3.05
N THR A 199 9.04 6.43 3.30
CA THR A 199 9.85 7.58 3.73
C THR A 199 9.84 8.69 2.68
N LYS A 200 10.01 8.34 1.40
CA LYS A 200 9.97 9.29 0.29
C LYS A 200 8.60 9.97 0.17
N GLN A 201 7.52 9.21 0.24
CA GLN A 201 6.15 9.76 0.18
C GLN A 201 5.87 10.74 1.31
N ILE A 202 6.31 10.42 2.54
CA ILE A 202 6.22 11.34 3.67
C ILE A 202 7.02 12.61 3.38
N MET A 203 8.29 12.49 2.96
CA MET A 203 9.14 13.65 2.65
C MET A 203 8.57 14.56 1.56
N ASP A 204 8.03 13.98 0.49
CA ASP A 204 7.43 14.72 -0.62
C ASP A 204 6.15 15.43 -0.16
N CYS A 205 5.27 14.75 0.60
CA CYS A 205 4.06 15.35 1.18
C CYS A 205 4.39 16.47 2.19
N SER A 206 5.43 16.30 3.00
CA SER A 206 5.87 17.28 3.99
C SER A 206 7.08 18.09 3.53
N ALA A 207 7.20 18.38 2.22
CA ALA A 207 8.32 19.13 1.67
C ALA A 207 8.54 20.50 2.35
N ALA A 208 7.47 21.16 2.79
CA ALA A 208 7.51 22.43 3.52
C ALA A 208 7.78 22.29 5.04
N PHE A 209 7.92 21.06 5.56
CA PHE A 209 8.26 20.83 6.96
C PHE A 209 9.75 21.11 7.20
N GLY A 210 10.04 22.03 8.13
CA GLY A 210 11.37 22.62 8.33
C GLY A 210 12.09 22.22 9.62
N LEU A 211 11.63 21.21 10.36
CA LEU A 211 12.29 20.77 11.60
C LEU A 211 13.25 19.59 11.36
N GLY A 212 14.51 19.77 11.78
CA GLY A 212 15.54 18.73 11.84
C GLY A 212 16.20 18.39 10.50
N PRO A 213 17.33 17.67 10.50
CA PRO A 213 17.98 17.25 9.26
C PRO A 213 17.02 16.34 8.49
N LYS A 214 16.53 16.83 7.34
CA LYS A 214 15.81 16.00 6.40
C LYS A 214 16.73 14.86 5.98
N PRO A 215 16.20 13.63 5.80
CA PRO A 215 16.97 12.59 5.13
C PRO A 215 17.43 13.11 3.77
N VAL A 216 18.75 13.31 3.60
CA VAL A 216 19.34 13.89 2.38
C VAL A 216 19.72 12.78 1.40
N GLY A 217 19.61 13.07 0.10
CA GLY A 217 20.08 12.17 -0.95
C GLY A 217 19.39 10.81 -0.92
N TRP A 218 18.05 10.80 -0.90
CA TRP A 218 17.27 9.56 -0.95
C TRP A 218 17.78 8.63 -2.05
N VAL A 219 18.08 7.39 -1.67
CA VAL A 219 18.46 6.32 -2.60
C VAL A 219 17.44 5.18 -2.43
N PRO A 220 16.86 4.66 -3.53
CA PRO A 220 15.99 3.50 -3.44
C PRO A 220 16.71 2.29 -2.83
N GLY A 221 16.06 1.61 -1.89
CA GLY A 221 16.52 0.33 -1.34
C GLY A 221 16.68 0.31 0.18
N TRP A 222 16.82 -0.89 0.73
CA TRP A 222 16.83 -1.13 2.17
C TRP A 222 18.05 -0.54 2.89
N ALA A 223 19.22 -0.53 2.24
CA ALA A 223 20.47 -0.03 2.82
C ALA A 223 20.38 1.47 3.17
N TYR A 224 19.69 2.26 2.34
CA TYR A 224 19.43 3.67 2.64
C TYR A 224 18.64 3.81 3.95
N VAL A 225 17.57 3.03 4.11
CA VAL A 225 16.72 3.07 5.30
C VAL A 225 17.50 2.67 6.55
N ALA A 226 18.29 1.60 6.48
CA ALA A 226 19.10 1.17 7.62
C ALA A 226 20.14 2.25 8.01
N ASN A 227 20.91 2.74 7.04
CA ASN A 227 21.99 3.71 7.26
C ASN A 227 21.52 5.10 7.68
N THR A 228 20.29 5.49 7.31
CA THR A 228 19.72 6.81 7.64
C THR A 228 18.57 6.75 8.64
N SER A 229 18.34 5.59 9.25
CA SER A 229 17.22 5.31 10.17
C SER A 229 17.02 6.36 11.25
N VAL A 230 18.09 6.83 11.91
CA VAL A 230 18.01 7.87 12.95
C VAL A 230 17.43 9.18 12.40
N GLN A 231 17.85 9.60 11.21
CA GLN A 231 17.35 10.81 10.57
C GLN A 231 15.90 10.64 10.13
N ILE A 232 15.56 9.48 9.56
CA ILE A 232 14.20 9.15 9.14
C ILE A 232 13.25 9.14 10.34
N VAL A 233 13.60 8.46 11.43
CA VAL A 233 12.80 8.41 12.65
C VAL A 233 12.59 9.81 13.22
N ALA A 234 13.65 10.61 13.35
CA ALA A 234 13.55 11.98 13.85
C ALA A 234 12.59 12.83 12.98
N TYR A 235 12.70 12.71 11.66
CA TYR A 235 11.84 13.42 10.72
C TYR A 235 10.38 12.97 10.80
N VAL A 236 10.11 11.66 10.76
CA VAL A 236 8.76 11.09 10.83
C VAL A 236 8.09 11.40 12.17
N THR A 237 8.82 11.31 13.28
CA THR A 237 8.30 11.68 14.61
C THR A 237 8.01 13.18 14.68
N GLY A 238 8.90 14.03 14.15
CA GLY A 238 8.67 15.46 14.06
C GLY A 238 7.42 15.80 13.23
N ALA A 239 7.27 15.20 12.05
CA ALA A 239 6.12 15.39 11.18
C ALA A 239 4.83 14.91 11.86
N SER A 240 4.88 13.77 12.55
CA SER A 240 3.77 13.19 13.32
C SER A 240 3.32 14.08 14.48
N GLY A 241 4.24 14.81 15.10
CA GLY A 241 3.95 15.78 16.17
C GLY A 241 3.36 17.09 15.66
N HIS A 242 3.49 17.40 14.36
CA HIS A 242 3.02 18.65 13.78
C HIS A 242 1.58 18.54 13.26
N ARG A 243 0.70 19.46 13.66
CA ARG A 243 -0.74 19.43 13.33
C ARG A 243 -1.03 19.29 11.82
N VAL A 244 -0.24 19.93 10.97
CA VAL A 244 -0.43 19.92 9.51
C VAL A 244 0.20 18.68 8.86
N TYR A 245 1.38 18.24 9.30
CA TYR A 245 2.15 17.21 8.61
C TYR A 245 1.93 15.80 9.15
N ARG A 246 1.30 15.66 10.32
CA ARG A 246 0.87 14.38 10.89
C ARG A 246 0.05 13.57 9.90
N THR A 247 -0.82 14.28 9.21
CA THR A 247 -1.58 13.87 8.06
C THR A 247 -0.77 13.08 7.01
N CYS A 248 0.42 13.55 6.62
CA CYS A 248 1.26 12.88 5.63
C CYS A 248 1.71 11.50 6.11
N VAL A 249 2.05 11.39 7.39
CA VAL A 249 2.47 10.12 8.00
C VAL A 249 1.29 9.15 8.08
N ILE A 250 0.13 9.61 8.55
CA ILE A 250 -1.08 8.76 8.67
C ILE A 250 -1.53 8.26 7.29
N ALA A 251 -1.60 9.15 6.29
CA ALA A 251 -2.01 8.77 4.94
C ALA A 251 -1.03 7.78 4.32
N THR A 252 0.29 8.04 4.42
CA THR A 252 1.30 7.13 3.89
C THR A 252 1.27 5.78 4.60
N ALA A 253 1.15 5.76 5.93
CA ALA A 253 1.02 4.53 6.70
C ALA A 253 -0.19 3.71 6.24
N SER A 254 -1.33 4.37 6.01
CA SER A 254 -2.52 3.71 5.48
C SER A 254 -2.28 3.13 4.08
N CYS A 255 -1.76 3.93 3.15
CA CYS A 255 -1.52 3.53 1.76
C CYS A 255 -0.49 2.41 1.63
N GLN A 256 0.58 2.45 2.43
CA GLN A 256 1.69 1.51 2.34
C GLN A 256 1.49 0.23 3.16
N ARG A 257 0.39 0.13 3.94
CA ARG A 257 0.16 -0.96 4.90
C ARG A 257 0.24 -2.35 4.26
N SER A 258 -0.47 -2.56 3.15
CA SER A 258 -0.50 -3.86 2.49
C SER A 258 0.85 -4.23 1.90
N PHE A 259 1.57 -3.27 1.32
CA PHE A 259 2.88 -3.51 0.71
C PHE A 259 3.91 -3.97 1.73
N ILE A 260 3.93 -3.38 2.92
CA ILE A 260 4.89 -3.77 3.96
C ILE A 260 4.54 -5.13 4.57
N GLU A 261 3.25 -5.47 4.67
CA GLU A 261 2.82 -6.82 5.08
C GLU A 261 3.19 -7.88 4.04
N PHE A 262 3.03 -7.59 2.75
CA PHE A 262 3.48 -8.47 1.67
C PHE A 262 5.00 -8.63 1.66
N ALA A 263 5.72 -7.52 1.78
CA ALA A 263 7.18 -7.55 1.82
C ALA A 263 7.69 -8.36 3.02
N SER A 264 7.01 -8.27 4.17
CA SER A 264 7.35 -9.01 5.38
C SER A 264 7.06 -10.51 5.31
N GLY A 265 6.20 -10.97 4.39
CA GLY A 265 5.82 -12.37 4.36
C GLY A 265 6.92 -13.28 3.79
N GLU A 266 7.08 -14.46 4.37
CA GLU A 266 7.73 -15.58 3.71
C GLU A 266 6.69 -16.26 2.82
N PHE A 267 6.86 -16.09 1.52
CA PHE A 267 6.01 -16.68 0.49
C PHE A 267 6.87 -17.51 -0.45
#